data_AF-A0A5A7N3A9-F1
#
_entry.id   AF-A0A5A7N3A9-F1
#
_cell.length_a   1.000
_cell.length_b   1.000
_cell.length_c   1.000
_cell.angle_alpha   90.00
_cell.angle_beta   90.00
_cell.angle_gamma   90.00
#
_symmetry.space_group_name_H-M   'P 1'
#
loop_
_entity.id
_entity.type
_entity.pdbx_description
1 polymer ?
#
loop_
_entity_poly.entity_id
_entity_poly.type
_entity_poly.pdbx_seq_one_letter_code
_entity_poly.pdbx_strand_id
1 'polypeptide(L)'
;MEAAINRLGLEDLLAIPLHALSSGQRKRVSLARLLLAPRPLWLLDEPTTALDRDHQARLIDLLGDHLAQGGLAVLATHQSLDLPGPRLDLDGYAPAFDAPAFQSPLFEDG
;
A
#
# COMPACT_ATOMS: atom_id res chain seq x y z
N MET A 1 5.06 -0.34 -16.84
CA MET A 1 3.65 -0.37 -17.30
C MET A 1 3.14 -1.79 -17.35
N GLU A 2 3.67 -2.64 -18.22
CA GLU A 2 3.22 -4.03 -18.40
C GLU A 2 3.25 -4.88 -17.13
N ALA A 3 4.34 -4.81 -16.35
CA ALA A 3 4.40 -5.47 -15.04
C ALA A 3 3.26 -5.05 -14.10
N ALA A 4 2.89 -3.77 -14.08
CA ALA A 4 1.79 -3.28 -13.25
C ALA A 4 0.43 -3.83 -13.70
N ILE A 5 0.23 -3.94 -15.01
CA ILE A 5 -0.99 -4.49 -15.59
C ILE A 5 -1.14 -5.97 -15.20
N ASN A 6 -0.12 -6.78 -15.49
CA ASN A 6 -0.19 -8.24 -15.30
C ASN A 6 -0.21 -8.63 -13.81
N ARG A 7 0.61 -7.97 -12.98
CA ARG A 7 0.73 -8.34 -11.57
C ARG A 7 -0.51 -7.97 -10.76
N LEU A 8 -1.23 -6.92 -11.16
CA LEU A 8 -2.44 -6.44 -10.47
C LEU A 8 -3.76 -6.79 -11.20
N GLY A 9 -3.68 -7.50 -12.32
CA GLY A 9 -4.86 -7.96 -13.08
C GLY A 9 -5.65 -6.83 -13.72
N LEU A 10 -4.97 -5.83 -14.30
CA LEU A 10 -5.60 -4.60 -14.80
C LEU A 10 -5.99 -4.65 -16.28
N GLU A 11 -5.78 -5.78 -16.96
CA GLU A 11 -5.95 -5.97 -18.40
C GLU A 11 -7.35 -5.50 -18.86
N ASP A 12 -8.39 -5.97 -18.16
CA ASP A 12 -9.78 -5.66 -18.48
C ASP A 12 -10.22 -4.26 -18.02
N LEU A 13 -9.36 -3.52 -17.31
CA LEU A 13 -9.69 -2.22 -16.71
C LEU A 13 -9.14 -1.04 -17.51
N LEU A 14 -8.22 -1.26 -18.45
CA LEU A 14 -7.46 -0.21 -19.14
C LEU A 14 -8.33 0.81 -19.88
N ALA A 15 -9.48 0.36 -20.41
CA ALA A 15 -10.41 1.20 -21.16
C ALA A 15 -11.59 1.71 -20.32
N ILE A 16 -11.68 1.33 -19.05
CA ILE A 16 -12.82 1.65 -18.20
C ILE A 16 -12.55 2.97 -17.45
N PRO A 17 -13.46 3.96 -17.51
CA PRO A 17 -13.33 5.19 -16.74
C PRO A 17 -13.25 4.91 -15.24
N LEU A 18 -12.35 5.60 -14.51
CA LEU A 18 -12.08 5.35 -13.09
C LEU A 18 -13.35 5.41 -12.20
N HIS A 19 -14.30 6.29 -12.55
CA HIS A 19 -15.56 6.44 -11.81
C HIS A 19 -16.52 5.24 -11.96
N ALA A 20 -16.38 4.46 -13.04
CA ALA A 20 -17.21 3.28 -13.33
C ALA A 20 -16.66 1.98 -12.71
N LEU A 21 -15.44 2.01 -12.15
CA LEU A 21 -14.82 0.85 -11.52
C LEU A 21 -15.48 0.50 -10.17
N SER A 22 -15.38 -0.77 -9.76
CA SER A 22 -15.69 -1.17 -8.38
C SER A 22 -14.64 -0.63 -7.39
N SER A 23 -14.93 -0.69 -6.09
CA SER A 23 -13.97 -0.30 -5.05
C SER A 23 -12.67 -1.12 -5.13
N GLY A 24 -12.78 -2.43 -5.30
CA GLY A 24 -11.64 -3.33 -5.48
C GLY A 24 -10.83 -3.03 -6.75
N GLN A 25 -11.51 -2.78 -7.88
CA GLN A 25 -10.84 -2.37 -9.12
C GLN A 25 -10.07 -1.05 -8.96
N ARG A 26 -10.68 -0.03 -8.33
CA ARG A 26 -9.99 1.22 -8.02
C ARG A 26 -8.78 1.02 -7.10
N LYS A 27 -8.90 0.15 -6.08
CA LYS A 27 -7.78 -0.19 -5.19
C LYS A 27 -6.63 -0.80 -5.99
N ARG A 28 -6.89 -1.75 -6.88
CA ARG A 28 -5.87 -2.37 -7.76
C ARG A 28 -5.18 -1.35 -8.66
N VAL A 29 -5.94 -0.46 -9.30
CA VAL A 29 -5.37 0.66 -10.07
C VAL A 29 -4.50 1.56 -9.18
N SER A 30 -4.93 1.85 -7.96
CA SER A 30 -4.14 2.68 -7.03
C SER A 30 -2.82 2.03 -6.62
N LEU A 31 -2.80 0.70 -6.48
CA LEU A 31 -1.61 -0.10 -6.14
C LEU A 31 -0.61 -0.17 -7.30
N ALA A 32 -1.06 0.05 -8.55
CA ALA A 32 -0.18 0.09 -9.72
C ALA A 32 0.95 1.11 -9.57
N ARG A 33 0.73 2.19 -8.80
CA ARG A 33 1.76 3.19 -8.52
C ARG A 33 3.04 2.60 -7.92
N LEU A 34 2.93 1.52 -7.14
CA LEU A 34 4.07 0.86 -6.48
C LEU A 34 5.07 0.31 -7.51
N LEU A 35 4.57 -0.13 -8.67
CA LEU A 35 5.35 -0.72 -9.76
C LEU A 35 5.73 0.31 -10.83
N LEU A 36 4.95 1.39 -10.97
CA LEU A 36 5.21 2.44 -11.96
C LEU A 36 6.22 3.48 -11.46
N ALA A 37 6.28 3.70 -10.15
CA ALA A 37 7.20 4.64 -9.51
C ALA A 37 7.93 3.92 -8.37
N PRO A 38 8.98 3.13 -8.67
CA PRO A 38 9.67 2.34 -7.66
C PRO A 38 10.25 3.24 -6.56
N ARG A 39 9.99 2.87 -5.31
CA ARG A 39 10.50 3.53 -4.11
C ARG A 39 11.05 2.47 -3.16
N PRO A 40 12.17 2.73 -2.46
CA PRO A 40 12.72 1.78 -1.51
C PRO A 40 11.84 1.63 -0.26
N LEU A 41 11.03 2.63 0.09
CA LEU A 41 10.09 2.61 1.21
C LEU A 41 8.65 2.68 0.72
N TRP A 42 7.82 1.71 1.11
CA TRP A 42 6.38 1.72 0.91
C TRP A 42 5.67 1.95 2.24
N LEU A 43 4.80 2.95 2.29
CA LEU A 43 3.88 3.19 3.40
C LEU A 43 2.47 2.88 2.91
N LEU A 44 1.83 1.90 3.53
CA LEU A 44 0.57 1.37 3.06
C LEU A 44 -0.46 1.35 4.19
N ASP A 45 -1.52 2.12 4.01
CA ASP A 45 -2.66 2.15 4.92
C ASP A 45 -3.80 1.29 4.36
N GLU A 46 -4.20 0.28 5.13
CA GLU A 46 -5.24 -0.69 4.81
C GLU A 46 -5.12 -1.25 3.37
N PRO A 47 -3.97 -1.82 2.96
CA PRO A 47 -3.70 -2.09 1.55
C PRO A 47 -4.52 -3.24 0.97
N THR A 48 -5.04 -4.13 1.81
CA THR A 48 -5.90 -5.26 1.40
C THR A 48 -7.38 -4.93 1.41
N THR A 49 -7.78 -3.78 1.97
CA THR A 49 -9.19 -3.38 2.02
C THR A 49 -9.76 -3.25 0.60
N ALA A 50 -10.96 -3.79 0.41
CA ALA A 50 -11.68 -3.92 -0.87
C ALA A 50 -11.06 -4.90 -1.90
N LEU A 51 -9.98 -5.61 -1.58
CA LEU A 51 -9.46 -6.70 -2.41
C LEU A 51 -10.11 -8.03 -2.02
N ASP A 52 -10.45 -8.86 -3.02
CA ASP A 52 -10.76 -10.27 -2.82
C ASP A 52 -9.50 -11.09 -2.50
N ARG A 53 -9.67 -12.37 -2.18
CA ARG A 53 -8.55 -13.24 -1.75
C ARG A 53 -7.44 -13.36 -2.80
N ASP A 54 -7.80 -13.47 -4.08
CA ASP A 54 -6.83 -13.65 -5.15
C ASP A 54 -5.97 -12.39 -5.33
N HIS A 55 -6.59 -11.21 -5.24
CA HIS A 55 -5.88 -9.94 -5.34
C HIS A 55 -5.10 -9.59 -4.06
N GLN A 56 -5.55 -10.05 -2.89
CA GLN A 56 -4.75 -9.97 -1.67
C GLN A 56 -3.47 -10.82 -1.78
N ALA A 57 -3.56 -12.05 -2.28
CA ALA A 57 -2.40 -12.90 -2.50
C ALA A 57 -1.38 -12.24 -3.44
N ARG A 58 -1.85 -11.67 -4.55
CA ARG A 58 -0.99 -10.91 -5.49
C ARG A 58 -0.29 -9.74 -4.81
N LEU A 59 -0.98 -8.99 -3.95
CA LEU A 59 -0.36 -7.89 -3.20
C LEU A 59 0.70 -8.40 -2.21
N ILE A 60 0.45 -9.53 -1.54
CA ILE A 60 1.41 -10.17 -0.63
C ILE A 60 2.66 -10.61 -1.41
N ASP A 61 2.51 -11.20 -2.59
CA ASP A 61 3.63 -11.57 -3.47
C ASP A 61 4.43 -10.32 -3.90
N LEU A 62 3.74 -9.22 -4.25
CA LEU A 62 4.38 -7.94 -4.58
C LEU A 62 5.22 -7.40 -3.43
N LEU A 63 4.72 -7.49 -2.20
CA LEU A 63 5.43 -7.07 -1.00
C LEU A 63 6.63 -7.98 -0.73
N GLY A 64 6.46 -9.30 -0.86
CA GLY A 64 7.55 -10.27 -0.71
C GLY A 64 8.71 -9.98 -1.67
N ASP A 65 8.41 -9.74 -2.94
CA ASP A 65 9.41 -9.37 -3.95
C ASP A 65 10.13 -8.05 -3.62
N HIS A 66 9.39 -7.05 -3.15
CA HIS A 66 9.95 -5.75 -2.77
C HIS A 66 10.91 -5.90 -1.59
N LEU A 67 10.53 -6.66 -0.57
CA LEU A 67 11.37 -6.96 0.59
C LEU A 67 12.62 -7.78 0.19
N ALA A 68 12.47 -8.77 -0.69
CA ALA A 68 13.58 -9.59 -1.17
C ALA A 68 14.63 -8.78 -1.96
N GLN A 69 14.22 -7.66 -2.57
CA GLN A 69 15.09 -6.73 -3.29
C GLN A 69 15.76 -5.68 -2.38
N GLY A 70 15.61 -5.81 -1.05
CA GLY A 70 16.16 -4.86 -0.07
C GLY A 70 15.26 -3.64 0.18
N GLY A 71 14.01 -3.69 -0.30
CA GLY A 71 12.99 -2.69 0.01
C GLY A 71 12.47 -2.81 1.45
N LEU A 72 11.86 -1.73 1.93
CA LEU A 72 11.16 -1.65 3.20
C LEU A 72 9.67 -1.36 2.93
N ALA A 73 8.80 -2.04 3.68
CA ALA A 73 7.37 -1.76 3.69
C ALA A 73 6.87 -1.63 5.13
N VAL A 74 6.10 -0.57 5.39
CA VAL A 74 5.36 -0.37 6.64
C VAL A 74 3.88 -0.43 6.30
N LEU A 75 3.17 -1.33 6.96
CA LEU A 75 1.76 -1.59 6.71
C LEU A 75 0.95 -1.32 7.98
N ALA A 76 -0.12 -0.55 7.84
CA ALA A 76 -1.17 -0.45 8.84
C ALA A 76 -2.38 -1.29 8.36
N THR A 77 -2.83 -2.23 9.19
CA THR A 77 -3.92 -3.14 8.85
C THR A 77 -4.55 -3.74 10.11
N HIS A 78 -5.86 -3.92 10.11
CA HIS A 78 -6.59 -4.72 11.12
C HIS A 78 -6.62 -6.22 10.80
N GLN A 79 -6.04 -6.64 9.68
CA GLN A 79 -6.02 -8.03 9.20
C GLN A 79 -4.63 -8.67 9.40
N SER A 80 -4.61 -9.93 9.85
CA SER A 80 -3.39 -10.73 9.89
C SER A 80 -2.92 -11.08 8.48
N LEU A 81 -1.76 -10.55 8.08
CA LEU A 81 -1.11 -10.87 6.81
C LEU A 81 0.05 -11.84 7.05
N ASP A 82 0.16 -12.86 6.20
CA ASP A 82 1.28 -13.80 6.20
C ASP A 82 2.50 -13.19 5.51
N LEU A 83 3.13 -12.24 6.19
CA LEU A 83 4.35 -11.56 5.76
C LEU A 83 5.45 -11.78 6.81
N PRO A 84 6.72 -11.92 6.39
CA PRO A 84 7.84 -11.94 7.30
C PRO A 84 8.07 -10.55 7.91
N GLY A 85 8.65 -10.52 9.11
CA GLY A 85 9.08 -9.28 9.76
C GLY A 85 8.40 -8.99 11.10
N PRO A 86 8.84 -7.91 11.77
CA PRO A 86 8.28 -7.51 13.05
C PRO A 86 6.82 -7.08 12.88
N ARG A 87 5.99 -7.41 13.87
CA ARG A 87 4.62 -6.92 13.99
C ARG A 87 4.54 -6.06 15.24
N LEU A 88 3.94 -4.89 15.11
CA LEU A 88 3.63 -4.02 16.24
C LEU A 88 2.12 -4.05 16.45
N ASP A 89 1.70 -4.62 17.57
CA ASP A 89 0.32 -4.54 18.02
C ASP A 89 0.08 -3.17 18.66
N LEU A 90 -0.94 -2.46 18.18
CA LEU A 90 -1.31 -1.13 18.66
C LEU A 90 -2.59 -1.18 19.51
N ASP A 91 -3.11 -2.36 19.82
CA ASP A 91 -4.26 -2.51 20.70
C ASP A 91 -3.94 -1.98 22.10
N GLY A 92 -4.78 -1.06 22.59
CA GLY A 92 -4.57 -0.38 23.86
C GLY A 92 -3.45 0.67 23.87
N TYR A 93 -2.85 0.97 22.71
CA TYR A 93 -1.90 2.07 22.59
C TYR A 93 -2.61 3.42 22.70
N ALA A 94 -2.30 4.17 23.76
CA ALA A 94 -2.68 5.56 23.91
C ALA A 94 -1.48 6.44 23.53
N PRO A 95 -1.52 7.16 22.40
CA PRO A 95 -0.43 8.07 22.05
C PRO A 95 -0.29 9.14 23.13
N ALA A 96 0.86 9.18 23.80
CA ALA A 96 1.25 10.35 24.58
C ALA A 96 1.60 11.45 23.57
N PHE A 97 0.67 12.38 23.33
CA PHE A 97 0.88 13.52 22.44
C PHE A 97 1.88 14.56 22.98
N ASP A 98 2.77 14.17 23.90
CA ASP A 98 3.89 15.01 24.38
C ASP A 98 5.05 15.06 23.37
N ALA A 99 4.78 14.72 22.11
CA ALA A 99 5.71 14.93 21.02
C ALA A 99 5.85 16.44 20.77
N PRO A 100 7.07 16.99 20.68
CA PRO A 100 7.25 18.39 20.31
C PRO A 100 6.52 18.64 19.00
N ALA A 101 5.77 19.74 18.93
CA ALA A 101 5.05 20.13 17.73
C ALA A 101 5.96 19.97 16.51
N PHE A 102 5.50 19.23 15.50
CA PHE A 102 6.26 19.03 14.26
C PHE A 102 6.41 20.39 13.58
N GLN A 103 7.53 21.07 13.86
CA GLN A 103 7.91 22.31 13.19
C GLN A 103 8.40 21.92 11.81
N SER A 104 7.52 21.97 10.81
CA SER A 104 7.90 21.82 9.42
C SER A 104 8.60 23.10 8.95
N PRO A 105 9.89 23.07 8.56
CA PRO A 105 10.56 24.22 7.97
C PRO A 105 10.13 24.48 6.51
N LEU A 106 9.18 23.71 5.97
CA LEU A 106 8.74 23.77 4.57
C LEU A 106 7.47 24.61 4.36
N PHE A 107 6.94 25.20 5.41
CA PHE A 107 5.81 26.15 5.35
C PHE A 107 6.16 27.43 6.12
N GLU A 108 7.30 28.04 5.83
CA GLU A 108 7.48 29.46 6.14
C GLU A 108 7.00 30.27 4.93
N ASP A 109 5.84 30.90 5.13
CA ASP A 109 5.25 32.07 4.48
C ASP A 109 5.72 32.45 3.05
N GLY A 110 4.76 32.46 2.13
CA GLY A 110 4.83 33.27 0.92
C GLY A 110 4.56 34.74 1.19
#